data_AF-Q148B3-F1
#
_entry.id   AF-Q148B3-F1
#
_cell.length_a   1.000
_cell.length_b   1.000
_cell.length_c   1.000
_cell.angle_alpha   90.00
_cell.angle_beta   90.00
_cell.angle_gamma   90.00
#
_symmetry.space_group_name_H-M   'P 1'
#
loop_
_entity.id
_entity.type
_entity.pdbx_description
1 polymer ?
#
loop_
_entity_poly.entity_id
_entity_poly.type
_entity_poly.pdbx_seq_one_letter_code
_entity_poly.pdbx_strand_id
1 'polypeptide(L)'
;MDSRLALATEEPIKKDSLKKYKILCVVLLALLVIVSLGLGLGLGLRKPEEQGSCRKKCFDSSHRGLEGCRCDSGCTGRGDCCWDFEDTCVKSTQIWTCNLFRCGENRLETALCSCADDCLQRKDCCADYKTVCQGESPWVTEACASSQEPQCPPGFDLPPVILFSMDGFRAEYLQTWSTLLPNINKLKTCGIHSKYMRAMYPTKTFPNHYTIVTGLYPESHGIIDNNMYDVHLNKNFSLSSVEKSNPAWWSGQPIWLTAMYQGLKAACYYWPGSDVAVNGSFPTIYRNYSNSVPYERRITTLLQWLDLPKADRPSFYTIYVEEPDSAGHSSGPVSAGVIKALQSVDNAFGMLMEGLKQRNLHNCVNIIVLADHGMDQTSCDRVEYMTDYFPKINFYMYQGPAPRIRTRNIPQDFFTFNSEEIVRNLSVSPF
;
A
#
# COMPACT_ATOMS: atom_id res chain seq x y z
N MET A 1 68.57 -25.30 14.01
CA MET A 1 68.00 -26.15 12.96
C MET A 1 66.56 -25.70 12.77
N ASP A 2 66.36 -25.00 11.65
CA ASP A 2 65.18 -24.87 10.77
C ASP A 2 63.81 -25.33 11.32
N SER A 3 62.71 -24.62 11.11
CA SER A 3 62.27 -24.12 9.81
C SER A 3 61.20 -23.05 9.98
N ARG A 4 61.39 -21.88 9.34
CA ARG A 4 60.35 -20.88 9.09
C ARG A 4 59.74 -21.18 7.72
N LEU A 5 58.47 -21.56 7.68
CA LEU A 5 57.69 -21.65 6.44
C LEU A 5 57.40 -20.21 5.95
N ALA A 6 58.08 -19.80 4.89
CA ALA A 6 57.79 -18.55 4.18
C ALA A 6 56.61 -18.79 3.22
N LEU A 7 55.54 -18.00 3.38
CA LEU A 7 54.45 -17.89 2.41
C LEU A 7 54.99 -17.19 1.15
N ALA A 8 54.76 -17.80 -0.02
CA ALA A 8 55.12 -17.21 -1.31
C ALA A 8 54.26 -15.96 -1.59
N THR A 9 54.94 -14.83 -1.80
CA THR A 9 54.36 -13.55 -2.24
C THR A 9 53.89 -13.65 -3.69
N GLU A 10 52.63 -13.31 -3.94
CA GLU A 10 52.04 -13.15 -5.27
C GLU A 10 52.83 -12.11 -6.10
N GLU A 11 53.15 -12.47 -7.35
CA GLU A 11 53.81 -11.56 -8.29
C GLU A 11 52.86 -10.41 -8.70
N PRO A 12 53.30 -9.15 -8.65
CA PRO A 12 52.47 -8.02 -9.07
C PRO A 12 52.36 -8.00 -10.59
N ILE A 13 51.14 -8.26 -11.10
CA ILE A 13 50.78 -8.11 -12.52
C ILE A 13 51.18 -6.70 -12.98
N LYS A 14 52.16 -6.63 -13.89
CA LYS A 14 52.66 -5.37 -14.48
C LYS A 14 51.48 -4.53 -14.98
N LYS A 15 51.45 -3.24 -14.60
CA LYS A 15 50.42 -2.24 -14.91
C LYS A 15 50.02 -2.20 -16.39
N ASP A 16 50.94 -2.56 -17.28
CA ASP A 16 50.73 -2.67 -18.73
C ASP A 16 49.82 -3.85 -19.13
N SER A 17 49.94 -4.99 -18.46
CA SER A 17 49.07 -6.15 -18.68
C SER A 17 47.63 -5.82 -18.28
N LEU A 18 47.42 -5.12 -17.16
CA LEU A 18 46.10 -4.71 -16.70
C LEU A 18 45.43 -3.72 -17.68
N LYS A 19 46.22 -2.85 -18.30
CA LYS A 19 45.76 -1.92 -19.34
C LYS A 19 45.33 -2.67 -20.62
N LYS A 20 46.11 -3.68 -21.03
CA LYS A 20 45.75 -4.57 -22.15
C LYS A 20 44.45 -5.34 -21.89
N TYR A 21 44.28 -5.91 -20.69
CA TYR A 21 43.04 -6.61 -20.32
C TYR A 21 41.82 -5.70 -20.29
N LYS A 22 41.95 -4.46 -19.80
CA LYS A 22 40.86 -3.47 -19.84
C LYS A 22 40.47 -3.10 -21.27
N ILE A 23 41.44 -2.89 -22.16
CA ILE A 23 41.17 -2.60 -23.58
C ILE A 23 40.48 -3.81 -24.22
N LEU A 24 40.95 -5.03 -23.97
CA LEU A 24 40.36 -6.25 -24.51
C LEU A 24 38.90 -6.42 -24.04
N CYS A 25 38.63 -6.17 -22.76
CA CYS A 25 37.27 -6.25 -22.20
C CYS A 25 36.33 -5.19 -22.81
N VAL A 26 36.82 -3.96 -23.02
CA VAL A 26 36.02 -2.89 -23.65
C VAL A 26 35.72 -3.23 -25.11
N VAL A 27 36.69 -3.77 -25.86
CA VAL A 27 36.48 -4.19 -27.25
C VAL A 27 35.49 -5.36 -27.32
N LEU A 28 35.60 -6.34 -26.43
CA LEU A 28 34.66 -7.47 -26.35
C LEU A 28 33.25 -6.99 -25.98
N LEU A 29 33.09 -6.08 -25.02
CA LEU A 29 31.81 -5.47 -24.67
C LEU A 29 31.21 -4.68 -25.84
N ALA A 30 32.02 -3.90 -26.56
CA ALA A 30 31.56 -3.15 -27.72
C ALA A 30 31.11 -4.09 -28.85
N LEU A 31 31.85 -5.16 -29.13
CA LEU A 31 31.45 -6.18 -30.10
C LEU A 31 30.17 -6.90 -29.67
N LEU A 32 30.03 -7.21 -28.38
CA LEU A 32 28.84 -7.87 -27.85
C LEU A 32 27.61 -6.96 -27.96
N VAL A 33 27.74 -5.67 -27.68
CA VAL A 33 26.68 -4.68 -27.88
C VAL A 33 26.33 -4.52 -29.37
N ILE A 34 27.32 -4.48 -30.27
CA ILE A 34 27.10 -4.39 -31.72
C ILE A 34 26.41 -5.65 -32.25
N VAL A 35 26.79 -6.84 -31.78
CA VAL A 35 26.14 -8.10 -32.15
C VAL A 35 24.74 -8.18 -31.55
N SER A 36 24.53 -7.70 -30.32
CA SER A 36 23.22 -7.65 -29.68
C SER A 36 22.27 -6.68 -30.40
N LEU A 37 22.76 -5.50 -30.78
CA LEU A 37 22.02 -4.51 -31.56
C LEU A 37 21.81 -4.98 -33.00
N GLY A 38 22.80 -5.63 -33.60
CA GLY A 38 22.73 -6.20 -34.95
C GLY A 38 21.76 -7.37 -35.04
N LEU A 39 21.72 -8.25 -34.03
CA LEU A 39 20.72 -9.32 -33.89
C LEU A 39 19.35 -8.74 -33.53
N GLY A 40 19.28 -7.74 -32.66
CA GLY A 40 18.02 -7.09 -32.27
C GLY A 40 17.37 -6.28 -33.40
N LEU A 41 18.18 -5.65 -34.27
CA LEU A 41 17.71 -4.97 -35.48
C LEU A 41 17.49 -5.95 -36.64
N GLY A 42 18.29 -7.02 -36.75
CA GLY A 42 18.19 -8.05 -37.80
C GLY A 42 17.09 -9.10 -37.59
N LEU A 43 16.63 -9.30 -36.35
CA LEU A 43 15.52 -10.22 -36.00
C LEU A 43 14.17 -9.52 -35.79
N GLY A 44 14.00 -8.29 -36.28
CA GLY A 44 12.67 -7.75 -36.55
C GLY A 44 11.86 -7.24 -35.34
N LEU A 45 12.33 -6.18 -34.68
CA LEU A 45 11.51 -5.35 -33.77
C LEU A 45 11.01 -4.03 -34.39
N ARG A 46 10.83 -4.02 -35.71
CA ARG A 46 9.89 -3.13 -36.39
C ARG A 46 9.18 -3.96 -37.45
N LYS A 47 8.19 -4.76 -37.02
CA LYS A 47 7.13 -5.14 -37.94
C LYS A 47 6.29 -3.88 -38.18
N PRO A 48 6.12 -3.43 -39.43
CA PRO A 48 5.09 -2.45 -39.78
C PRO A 48 3.71 -3.03 -39.45
N GLU A 49 2.64 -2.24 -39.56
CA GLU A 49 1.23 -2.63 -39.47
C GLU A 49 0.81 -3.68 -40.53
N GLU A 50 1.49 -4.83 -40.59
CA GLU A 50 1.29 -5.94 -41.51
C GLU A 50 0.68 -7.16 -40.79
N GLN A 51 0.09 -6.99 -39.61
CA GLN A 51 -0.67 -8.02 -38.91
C GLN A 51 -2.00 -7.43 -38.44
N GLY A 52 -3.10 -8.16 -38.60
CA GLY A 52 -4.42 -7.72 -38.15
C GLY A 52 -4.43 -7.47 -36.64
N SER A 53 -5.16 -6.43 -36.20
CA SER A 53 -5.22 -5.99 -34.80
C SER A 53 -6.67 -5.95 -34.31
N CYS A 54 -6.85 -6.14 -33.00
CA CYS A 54 -8.12 -5.98 -32.30
C CYS A 54 -8.36 -4.57 -31.74
N ARG A 55 -7.47 -3.62 -31.99
CA ARG A 55 -7.62 -2.24 -31.53
C ARG A 55 -8.92 -1.63 -32.07
N LYS A 56 -9.76 -1.12 -31.17
CA LYS A 56 -11.12 -0.61 -31.46
C LYS A 56 -12.07 -1.62 -32.12
N LYS A 57 -11.77 -2.92 -32.05
CA LYS A 57 -12.53 -4.02 -32.66
C LYS A 57 -12.78 -5.19 -31.70
N CYS A 58 -12.54 -4.98 -30.41
CA CYS A 58 -12.78 -5.99 -29.38
C CYS A 58 -14.23 -6.46 -29.36
N PHE A 59 -14.39 -7.78 -29.34
CA PHE A 59 -15.66 -8.51 -29.30
C PHE A 59 -16.59 -8.27 -30.49
N ASP A 60 -16.11 -7.64 -31.56
CA ASP A 60 -16.85 -7.48 -32.81
C ASP A 60 -16.77 -8.77 -33.64
N SER A 61 -17.84 -9.56 -33.60
CA SER A 61 -17.96 -10.80 -34.37
C SER A 61 -17.97 -10.60 -35.90
N SER A 62 -18.25 -9.38 -36.36
CA SER A 62 -18.23 -9.02 -37.78
C SER A 62 -16.83 -8.64 -38.26
N HIS A 63 -15.92 -8.27 -37.36
CA HIS A 63 -14.56 -7.87 -37.71
C HIS A 63 -13.75 -9.03 -38.29
N ARG A 64 -12.99 -8.73 -39.35
CA ARG A 64 -11.99 -9.62 -39.96
C ARG A 64 -10.71 -8.79 -40.11
N GLY A 65 -9.69 -9.16 -39.35
CA GLY A 65 -8.36 -8.57 -39.49
C GLY A 65 -7.60 -9.15 -40.69
N LEU A 66 -6.36 -8.71 -40.83
CA LEU A 66 -5.42 -9.26 -41.81
C LEU A 66 -5.27 -10.78 -41.60
N GLU A 67 -5.11 -11.53 -42.69
CA GLU A 67 -5.06 -13.01 -42.69
C GLU A 67 -6.31 -13.69 -42.10
N GLY A 68 -7.43 -12.95 -41.95
CA GLY A 68 -8.68 -13.48 -41.44
C GLY A 68 -8.75 -13.58 -39.91
N CYS A 69 -7.79 -12.99 -39.19
CA CYS A 69 -7.79 -13.01 -37.73
C CYS A 69 -9.06 -12.37 -37.14
N ARG A 70 -9.44 -12.81 -35.95
CA ARG A 70 -10.71 -12.49 -35.27
C ARG A 70 -10.47 -11.82 -33.93
N CYS A 71 -11.49 -11.09 -33.47
CA CYS A 71 -11.49 -10.39 -32.19
C CYS A 71 -12.74 -10.67 -31.35
N ASP A 72 -13.49 -11.72 -31.70
CA ASP A 72 -14.63 -12.19 -30.91
C ASP A 72 -14.21 -13.16 -29.80
N SER A 73 -15.08 -13.35 -28.81
CA SER A 73 -14.85 -14.24 -27.67
C SER A 73 -14.56 -15.69 -28.04
N GLY A 74 -14.94 -16.14 -29.25
CA GLY A 74 -14.68 -17.51 -29.72
C GLY A 74 -13.33 -17.69 -30.41
N CYS A 75 -12.53 -16.64 -30.62
CA CYS A 75 -11.30 -16.76 -31.41
C CYS A 75 -10.24 -17.64 -30.75
N THR A 76 -10.20 -17.68 -29.42
CA THR A 76 -9.25 -18.49 -28.65
C THR A 76 -9.50 -19.97 -28.85
N GLY A 77 -10.76 -20.39 -28.87
CA GLY A 77 -11.14 -21.77 -29.16
C GLY A 77 -10.86 -22.18 -30.61
N ARG A 78 -10.87 -21.23 -31.56
CA ARG A 78 -10.57 -21.47 -32.97
C ARG A 78 -9.07 -21.37 -33.30
N GLY A 79 -8.27 -20.76 -32.42
CA GLY A 79 -6.86 -20.46 -32.69
C GLY A 79 -6.67 -19.38 -33.75
N ASP A 80 -7.68 -18.53 -34.00
CA ASP A 80 -7.69 -17.51 -35.06
C ASP A 80 -7.71 -16.07 -34.53
N CYS A 81 -7.35 -15.85 -33.26
CA CYS A 81 -7.28 -14.51 -32.69
C CYS A 81 -6.23 -13.65 -33.39
N CYS A 82 -6.50 -12.35 -33.54
CA CYS A 82 -5.44 -11.41 -33.84
C CYS A 82 -4.42 -11.40 -32.69
N TRP A 83 -3.16 -11.11 -33.01
CA TRP A 83 -2.02 -11.29 -32.12
C TRP A 83 -2.14 -10.51 -30.81
N ASP A 84 -2.86 -9.40 -30.82
CA ASP A 84 -3.06 -8.48 -29.70
C ASP A 84 -4.41 -8.66 -28.98
N PHE A 85 -5.21 -9.68 -29.34
CA PHE A 85 -6.55 -9.89 -28.77
C PHE A 85 -6.52 -10.03 -27.25
N GLU A 86 -5.61 -10.84 -26.71
CA GLU A 86 -5.55 -11.10 -25.27
C GLU A 86 -5.21 -9.82 -24.49
N ASP A 87 -4.20 -9.07 -24.94
CA ASP A 87 -3.77 -7.85 -24.26
C ASP A 87 -4.76 -6.69 -24.45
N THR A 88 -5.35 -6.57 -25.64
CA THR A 88 -6.24 -5.46 -26.02
C THR A 88 -7.67 -5.65 -25.55
N CYS A 89 -8.19 -6.88 -25.53
CA CYS A 89 -9.61 -7.15 -25.26
C CYS A 89 -9.87 -7.89 -23.95
N VAL A 90 -8.91 -8.67 -23.45
CA VAL A 90 -9.09 -9.46 -22.23
C VAL A 90 -8.38 -8.81 -21.05
N LYS A 91 -7.04 -8.71 -21.09
CA LYS A 91 -6.25 -8.16 -19.97
C LYS A 91 -6.54 -6.68 -19.73
N SER A 92 -6.84 -5.91 -20.77
CA SER A 92 -7.27 -4.51 -20.66
C SER A 92 -8.48 -4.32 -19.74
N THR A 93 -9.38 -5.30 -19.65
CA THR A 93 -10.55 -5.25 -18.76
C THR A 93 -10.22 -5.51 -17.29
N GLN A 94 -9.02 -6.02 -17.00
CA GLN A 94 -8.59 -6.45 -15.66
C GLN A 94 -7.52 -5.53 -15.03
N ILE A 95 -7.14 -4.45 -15.69
CA ILE A 95 -6.11 -3.51 -15.24
C ILE A 95 -6.69 -2.12 -14.94
N TRP A 96 -6.00 -1.38 -14.08
CA TRP A 96 -6.39 -0.05 -13.60
C TRP A 96 -5.68 1.12 -14.30
N THR A 97 -4.95 0.80 -15.38
CA THR A 97 -4.09 1.73 -16.10
C THR A 97 -4.43 1.76 -17.58
N CYS A 98 -4.18 2.92 -18.20
CA CYS A 98 -4.12 3.04 -19.64
C CYS A 98 -2.76 2.56 -20.17
N ASN A 99 -2.73 2.26 -21.46
CA ASN A 99 -1.51 2.01 -22.22
C ASN A 99 -1.77 2.39 -23.69
N LEU A 100 -0.73 2.32 -24.53
CA LEU A 100 -0.83 2.70 -25.95
C LEU A 100 -1.91 1.92 -26.72
N PHE A 101 -2.24 0.70 -26.31
CA PHE A 101 -3.27 -0.13 -26.94
C PHE A 101 -4.69 0.28 -26.53
N ARG A 102 -4.85 0.79 -25.29
CA ARG A 102 -6.14 1.20 -24.73
C ARG A 102 -6.54 2.65 -25.07
N CYS A 103 -5.60 3.51 -25.43
CA CYS A 103 -5.94 4.90 -25.77
C CYS A 103 -6.87 4.99 -26.98
N GLY A 104 -8.05 5.59 -26.77
CA GLY A 104 -9.12 5.69 -27.76
C GLY A 104 -9.83 4.35 -28.02
N GLU A 105 -9.83 3.45 -27.03
CA GLU A 105 -10.54 2.16 -27.10
C GLU A 105 -12.06 2.37 -27.25
N ASN A 106 -12.73 1.37 -27.84
CA ASN A 106 -14.17 1.26 -27.67
C ASN A 106 -14.46 0.86 -26.23
N ARG A 107 -15.59 1.34 -25.70
CA ARG A 107 -16.00 0.99 -24.34
C ARG A 107 -16.23 -0.52 -24.20
N LEU A 108 -15.65 -1.08 -23.15
CA LEU A 108 -15.86 -2.45 -22.71
C LEU A 108 -16.62 -2.40 -21.38
N GLU A 109 -17.81 -3.01 -21.30
CA GLU A 109 -18.65 -2.97 -20.10
C GLU A 109 -17.98 -3.61 -18.87
N THR A 110 -17.04 -4.53 -19.10
CA THR A 110 -16.31 -5.24 -18.04
C THR A 110 -15.04 -4.51 -17.58
N ALA A 111 -14.65 -3.40 -18.20
CA ALA A 111 -13.42 -2.70 -17.85
C ALA A 111 -13.53 -2.00 -16.49
N LEU A 112 -12.47 -2.10 -15.68
CA LEU A 112 -12.40 -1.49 -14.34
C LEU A 112 -12.36 0.04 -14.38
N CYS A 113 -11.77 0.61 -15.44
CA CYS A 113 -11.72 2.02 -15.79
C CYS A 113 -11.59 2.14 -17.32
N SER A 114 -11.88 3.32 -17.88
CA SER A 114 -11.92 3.55 -19.33
C SER A 114 -10.71 4.34 -19.84
N CYS A 115 -10.29 4.06 -21.07
CA CYS A 115 -9.36 4.90 -21.84
C CYS A 115 -9.99 5.41 -23.15
N ALA A 116 -11.33 5.35 -23.24
CA ALA A 116 -12.11 5.87 -24.36
C ALA A 116 -12.15 7.40 -24.36
N ASP A 117 -12.38 8.00 -25.54
CA ASP A 117 -12.34 9.47 -25.72
C ASP A 117 -13.38 10.23 -24.88
N ASP A 118 -14.48 9.58 -24.47
CA ASP A 118 -15.54 10.16 -23.64
C ASP A 118 -15.35 9.90 -22.13
N CYS A 119 -14.25 9.27 -21.70
CA CYS A 119 -14.09 8.86 -20.31
C CYS A 119 -14.05 10.03 -19.32
N LEU A 120 -13.49 11.18 -19.73
CA LEU A 120 -13.40 12.37 -18.88
C LEU A 120 -14.80 12.95 -18.61
N GLN A 121 -15.66 12.94 -19.63
CA GLN A 121 -17.04 13.39 -19.52
C GLN A 121 -17.86 12.48 -18.61
N ARG A 122 -17.64 11.16 -18.69
CA ARG A 122 -18.30 10.17 -17.82
C ARG A 122 -17.68 10.02 -16.44
N LYS A 123 -16.52 10.65 -16.21
CA LYS A 123 -15.72 10.55 -14.97
C LYS A 123 -15.32 9.12 -14.61
N ASP A 124 -15.01 8.31 -15.61
CA ASP A 124 -14.65 6.90 -15.46
C ASP A 124 -13.29 6.54 -16.08
N CYS A 125 -12.47 7.55 -16.41
CA CYS A 125 -11.11 7.32 -16.89
C CYS A 125 -10.23 6.59 -15.86
N CYS A 126 -9.28 5.79 -16.34
CA CYS A 126 -8.14 5.38 -15.52
C CYS A 126 -7.35 6.61 -15.04
N ALA A 127 -6.65 6.49 -13.91
CA ALA A 127 -6.01 7.63 -13.25
C ALA A 127 -4.89 8.26 -14.09
N ASP A 128 -4.23 7.45 -14.93
CA ASP A 128 -3.13 7.81 -15.82
C ASP A 128 -3.59 8.15 -17.24
N TYR A 129 -4.89 8.30 -17.50
CA TYR A 129 -5.42 8.54 -18.84
C TYR A 129 -4.80 9.79 -19.50
N LYS A 130 -4.73 10.91 -18.77
CA LYS A 130 -4.14 12.14 -19.31
C LYS A 130 -2.66 12.01 -19.62
N THR A 131 -1.92 11.29 -18.79
CA THR A 131 -0.48 11.15 -18.98
C THR A 131 -0.16 10.20 -20.12
N VAL A 132 -0.86 9.06 -20.19
CA VAL A 132 -0.63 8.02 -21.19
C VAL A 132 -1.26 8.36 -22.54
N CYS A 133 -2.47 8.91 -22.57
CA CYS A 133 -3.24 9.10 -23.81
C CYS A 133 -3.26 10.55 -24.31
N GLN A 134 -2.99 11.55 -23.46
CA GLN A 134 -2.98 12.97 -23.86
C GLN A 134 -1.59 13.59 -23.79
N GLY A 135 -0.57 12.84 -23.36
CA GLY A 135 0.82 13.31 -23.31
C GLY A 135 1.11 14.33 -22.21
N GLU A 136 0.25 14.43 -21.20
CA GLU A 136 0.55 15.24 -20.01
C GLU A 136 1.69 14.61 -19.19
N SER A 137 2.47 15.44 -18.48
CA SER A 137 3.51 14.96 -17.57
C SER A 137 2.92 14.18 -16.39
N PRO A 138 3.46 13.02 -15.99
CA PRO A 138 3.08 12.37 -14.73
C PRO A 138 3.33 13.30 -13.54
N TRP A 139 2.41 13.31 -12.57
CA TRP A 139 2.57 14.04 -11.30
C TRP A 139 3.96 13.78 -10.73
N VAL A 140 4.42 12.53 -10.65
CA VAL A 140 5.73 12.21 -10.02
C VAL A 140 6.94 12.88 -10.69
N THR A 141 6.82 13.30 -11.96
CA THR A 141 7.91 13.92 -12.72
C THR A 141 7.88 15.45 -12.71
N GLU A 142 6.76 16.06 -12.34
CA GLU A 142 6.62 17.51 -12.31
C GLU A 142 7.49 18.13 -11.21
N ALA A 143 7.90 19.39 -11.39
CA ALA A 143 8.58 20.13 -10.33
C ALA A 143 7.66 20.34 -9.12
N CYS A 144 8.23 20.54 -7.93
CA CYS A 144 7.46 20.95 -6.76
C CYS A 144 6.81 22.32 -7.01
N ALA A 145 5.54 22.47 -6.63
CA ALA A 145 4.84 23.74 -6.77
C ALA A 145 5.51 24.83 -5.93
N SER A 146 5.56 26.05 -6.47
CA SER A 146 6.16 27.22 -5.81
C SER A 146 5.16 28.08 -5.03
N SER A 147 3.85 27.90 -5.27
CA SER A 147 2.78 28.69 -4.65
C SER A 147 2.31 28.08 -3.34
N GLN A 148 2.08 28.93 -2.34
CA GLN A 148 1.53 28.54 -1.04
C GLN A 148 -0.01 28.56 -1.01
N GLU A 149 -0.66 29.16 -2.01
CA GLU A 149 -2.13 29.21 -2.08
C GLU A 149 -2.72 27.92 -2.68
N PRO A 150 -3.80 27.37 -2.07
CA PRO A 150 -4.45 26.17 -2.55
C PRO A 150 -5.11 26.40 -3.92
N GLN A 151 -4.82 25.53 -4.88
CA GLN A 151 -5.39 25.59 -6.22
C GLN A 151 -6.64 24.70 -6.30
N CYS A 152 -7.75 25.17 -5.72
CA CYS A 152 -8.99 24.41 -5.65
C CYS A 152 -9.96 24.74 -6.79
N PRO A 153 -10.53 23.74 -7.49
CA PRO A 153 -11.55 23.97 -8.50
C PRO A 153 -12.90 24.38 -7.84
N PRO A 154 -13.83 24.97 -8.61
CA PRO A 154 -15.13 25.39 -8.09
C PRO A 154 -15.85 24.30 -7.30
N GLY A 155 -16.35 24.67 -6.12
CA GLY A 155 -17.03 23.78 -5.19
C GLY A 155 -16.13 23.13 -4.14
N PHE A 156 -14.80 23.30 -4.21
CA PHE A 156 -13.85 22.95 -3.16
C PHE A 156 -13.41 24.18 -2.38
N ASP A 157 -14.37 24.91 -1.81
CA ASP A 157 -14.09 26.14 -1.04
C ASP A 157 -13.24 25.84 0.22
N LEU A 158 -13.39 24.62 0.75
CA LEU A 158 -12.53 24.08 1.81
C LEU A 158 -11.73 22.90 1.22
N PRO A 159 -10.39 22.97 1.21
CA PRO A 159 -9.51 21.85 0.93
C PRO A 159 -9.90 20.57 1.70
N PRO A 160 -10.17 19.45 1.01
CA PRO A 160 -10.43 18.19 1.67
C PRO A 160 -9.15 17.63 2.30
N VAL A 161 -9.30 16.84 3.36
CA VAL A 161 -8.21 16.14 4.03
C VAL A 161 -8.28 14.66 3.72
N ILE A 162 -7.18 14.09 3.21
CA ILE A 162 -7.03 12.65 3.01
C ILE A 162 -6.00 12.10 4.01
N LEU A 163 -6.43 11.17 4.84
CA LEU A 163 -5.58 10.41 5.74
C LEU A 163 -5.29 9.03 5.13
N PHE A 164 -4.06 8.83 4.66
CA PHE A 164 -3.61 7.60 4.02
C PHE A 164 -2.69 6.84 4.97
N SER A 165 -3.12 5.67 5.44
CA SER A 165 -2.29 4.78 6.26
C SER A 165 -1.72 3.62 5.44
N MET A 166 -0.42 3.39 5.57
CA MET A 166 0.30 2.20 5.10
C MET A 166 0.76 1.41 6.32
N ASP A 167 0.07 0.31 6.62
CA ASP A 167 0.27 -0.48 7.85
C ASP A 167 1.72 -0.96 7.95
N GLY A 168 2.33 -0.81 9.14
CA GLY A 168 3.69 -1.31 9.38
C GLY A 168 4.79 -0.64 8.55
N PHE A 169 4.51 0.50 7.88
CA PHE A 169 5.52 1.25 7.15
C PHE A 169 6.52 1.90 8.13
N ARG A 170 7.55 1.12 8.50
CA ARG A 170 8.66 1.57 9.34
C ARG A 170 9.33 2.79 8.72
N ALA A 171 9.59 3.82 9.53
CA ALA A 171 10.24 5.06 9.09
C ALA A 171 11.58 4.86 8.36
N GLU A 172 12.34 3.82 8.74
CA GLU A 172 13.60 3.45 8.10
C GLU A 172 13.43 3.02 6.64
N TYR A 173 12.27 2.50 6.23
CA TYR A 173 12.01 2.14 4.83
C TYR A 173 12.13 3.35 3.90
N LEU A 174 11.64 4.52 4.32
CA LEU A 174 11.77 5.76 3.55
C LEU A 174 13.19 6.36 3.64
N GLN A 175 13.99 5.96 4.61
CA GLN A 175 15.38 6.42 4.73
C GLN A 175 16.29 5.61 3.80
N THR A 176 16.06 4.30 3.70
CA THR A 176 16.91 3.36 2.96
C THR A 176 16.44 3.12 1.53
N TRP A 177 15.13 3.04 1.31
CA TRP A 177 14.54 2.61 0.02
C TRP A 177 13.86 3.74 -0.75
N SER A 178 14.05 5.01 -0.38
CA SER A 178 13.32 6.14 -1.01
C SER A 178 13.46 6.21 -2.53
N THR A 179 14.59 5.78 -3.10
CA THR A 179 14.80 5.78 -4.57
C THR A 179 13.96 4.75 -5.30
N LEU A 180 13.48 3.71 -4.59
CA LEU A 180 12.55 2.71 -5.11
C LEU A 180 11.08 3.13 -4.96
N LEU A 181 10.83 4.25 -4.28
CA LEU A 181 9.50 4.77 -3.93
C LEU A 181 9.34 6.19 -4.46
N PRO A 182 9.35 6.39 -5.80
CA PRO A 182 9.41 7.71 -6.40
C PRO A 182 8.21 8.59 -6.02
N ASN A 183 7.01 8.04 -5.87
CA ASN A 183 5.81 8.83 -5.56
C ASN A 183 5.84 9.35 -4.11
N ILE A 184 6.12 8.47 -3.15
CA ILE A 184 6.25 8.82 -1.72
C ILE A 184 7.47 9.74 -1.53
N ASN A 185 8.58 9.48 -2.23
CA ASN A 185 9.77 10.33 -2.16
C ASN A 185 9.53 11.73 -2.73
N LYS A 186 8.71 11.86 -3.79
CA LYS A 186 8.27 13.17 -4.27
C LYS A 186 7.46 13.90 -3.20
N LEU A 187 6.50 13.22 -2.55
CA LEU A 187 5.72 13.82 -1.47
C LEU A 187 6.63 14.32 -0.33
N LYS A 188 7.60 13.50 0.09
CA LYS A 188 8.62 13.88 1.07
C LYS A 188 9.44 15.10 0.65
N THR A 189 9.77 15.20 -0.64
CA THR A 189 10.63 16.27 -1.19
C THR A 189 9.88 17.60 -1.35
N CYS A 190 8.64 17.54 -1.83
CA CYS A 190 7.82 18.73 -2.11
C CYS A 190 6.94 19.16 -0.93
N GLY A 191 6.64 18.25 0.00
CA GLY A 191 5.78 18.48 1.16
C GLY A 191 6.56 18.64 2.46
N ILE A 192 5.84 18.43 3.57
CA ILE A 192 6.42 18.39 4.92
C ILE A 192 6.61 16.95 5.37
N HIS A 193 7.76 16.65 5.97
CA HIS A 193 8.10 15.31 6.44
C HIS A 193 8.92 15.35 7.74
N SER A 194 8.53 14.52 8.70
CA SER A 194 9.35 14.20 9.87
C SER A 194 10.14 12.92 9.63
N LYS A 195 11.37 12.83 10.14
CA LYS A 195 12.20 11.60 10.05
C LYS A 195 11.49 10.35 10.57
N TYR A 196 10.59 10.51 11.53
CA TYR A 196 9.71 9.47 12.06
C TYR A 196 8.52 10.11 12.78
N MET A 197 7.45 9.34 12.96
CA MET A 197 6.35 9.63 13.87
C MET A 197 6.36 8.58 14.98
N ARG A 198 6.26 9.01 16.24
CA ARG A 198 6.26 8.08 17.38
C ARG A 198 4.85 7.53 17.60
N ALA A 199 4.71 6.22 17.45
CA ALA A 199 3.51 5.46 17.81
C ALA A 199 3.28 5.44 19.33
N MET A 200 2.06 5.12 19.74
CA MET A 200 1.71 4.79 21.12
C MET A 200 2.00 3.32 21.43
N TYR A 201 2.18 3.04 22.72
CA TYR A 201 2.34 1.68 23.23
C TYR A 201 0.97 1.05 23.53
N PRO A 202 0.74 -0.24 23.19
CA PRO A 202 1.63 -1.08 22.38
C PRO A 202 1.62 -0.68 20.90
N THR A 203 2.74 -0.86 20.21
CA THR A 203 2.89 -0.53 18.78
C THR A 203 2.16 -1.57 17.92
N LYS A 204 0.84 -1.50 17.92
CA LYS A 204 -0.12 -2.41 17.27
C LYS A 204 -1.15 -1.62 16.47
N THR A 205 -1.72 -2.28 15.47
CA THR A 205 -2.59 -1.68 14.46
C THR A 205 -3.79 -0.93 15.04
N PHE A 206 -4.67 -1.61 15.77
CA PHE A 206 -5.92 -1.00 16.23
C PHE A 206 -5.69 0.13 17.25
N PRO A 207 -4.83 -0.02 18.27
CA PRO A 207 -4.52 1.07 19.19
C PRO A 207 -4.02 2.33 18.49
N ASN A 208 -3.05 2.18 17.57
CA ASN A 208 -2.40 3.34 16.96
C ASN A 208 -3.27 4.03 15.91
N HIS A 209 -3.96 3.28 15.06
CA HIS A 209 -4.91 3.88 14.12
C HIS A 209 -6.04 4.63 14.84
N TYR A 210 -6.54 4.09 15.95
CA TYR A 210 -7.61 4.75 16.70
C TYR A 210 -7.09 5.95 17.51
N THR A 211 -5.87 5.87 18.07
CA THR A 211 -5.15 7.02 18.62
C THR A 211 -5.06 8.16 17.60
N ILE A 212 -4.63 7.88 16.36
CA ILE A 212 -4.43 8.91 15.33
C ILE A 212 -5.71 9.72 15.08
N VAL A 213 -6.86 9.07 15.03
CA VAL A 213 -8.14 9.75 14.73
C VAL A 213 -8.86 10.30 15.95
N THR A 214 -8.42 9.99 17.17
CA THR A 214 -9.03 10.51 18.40
C THR A 214 -8.14 11.51 19.14
N GLY A 215 -6.82 11.47 18.93
CA GLY A 215 -5.83 12.21 19.71
C GLY A 215 -5.67 11.70 21.15
N LEU A 216 -6.20 10.52 21.46
CA LEU A 216 -6.21 9.95 22.82
C LEU A 216 -5.19 8.82 22.96
N TYR A 217 -4.71 8.60 24.18
CA TYR A 217 -3.94 7.39 24.50
C TYR A 217 -4.82 6.14 24.49
N PRO A 218 -4.25 4.94 24.26
CA PRO A 218 -5.00 3.69 24.31
C PRO A 218 -5.79 3.44 25.59
N GLU A 219 -5.24 3.82 26.74
CA GLU A 219 -5.93 3.74 28.03
C GLU A 219 -7.19 4.61 28.12
N SER A 220 -7.25 5.72 27.38
CA SER A 220 -8.40 6.63 27.36
C SER A 220 -9.45 6.23 26.33
N HIS A 221 -9.03 5.75 25.15
CA HIS A 221 -9.95 5.42 24.07
C HIS A 221 -10.44 3.96 24.07
N GLY A 222 -9.92 3.12 24.98
CA GLY A 222 -10.42 1.76 25.24
C GLY A 222 -9.78 0.67 24.36
N ILE A 223 -9.38 0.99 23.14
CA ILE A 223 -8.69 0.07 22.23
C ILE A 223 -7.20 -0.10 22.61
N ILE A 224 -6.90 -0.95 23.60
CA ILE A 224 -5.53 -1.12 24.13
C ILE A 224 -4.67 -2.15 23.39
N ASP A 225 -5.27 -3.05 22.59
CA ASP A 225 -4.57 -4.00 21.72
C ASP A 225 -5.54 -4.56 20.66
N ASN A 226 -5.01 -5.29 19.67
CA ASN A 226 -5.79 -6.07 18.70
C ASN A 226 -6.55 -7.24 19.38
N ASN A 227 -6.14 -7.65 20.58
CA ASN A 227 -6.84 -8.65 21.41
C ASN A 227 -6.85 -8.24 22.88
N MET A 228 -8.02 -8.16 23.50
CA MET A 228 -8.19 -7.73 24.89
C MET A 228 -9.43 -8.34 25.52
N TYR A 229 -9.51 -8.28 26.85
CA TYR A 229 -10.65 -8.75 27.64
C TYR A 229 -11.09 -7.62 28.57
N ASP A 230 -12.39 -7.39 28.64
CA ASP A 230 -13.01 -6.45 29.58
C ASP A 230 -13.81 -7.24 30.61
N VAL A 231 -13.48 -7.06 31.89
CA VAL A 231 -14.10 -7.74 33.03
C VAL A 231 -15.51 -7.24 33.34
N HIS A 232 -15.80 -5.96 33.07
CA HIS A 232 -17.10 -5.35 33.32
C HIS A 232 -18.12 -5.73 32.24
N LEU A 233 -17.67 -5.81 30.99
CA LEU A 233 -18.45 -6.36 29.88
C LEU A 233 -18.50 -7.89 29.93
N ASN A 234 -17.50 -8.51 30.55
CA ASN A 234 -17.20 -9.94 30.49
C ASN A 234 -17.15 -10.46 29.04
N LYS A 235 -16.39 -9.74 28.19
CA LYS A 235 -16.27 -10.02 26.75
C LYS A 235 -14.81 -10.01 26.30
N ASN A 236 -14.53 -10.75 25.23
CA ASN A 236 -13.24 -10.70 24.54
C ASN A 236 -13.38 -9.91 23.24
N PHE A 237 -12.47 -8.97 23.04
CA PHE A 237 -12.27 -8.29 21.77
C PHE A 237 -11.19 -9.01 20.96
N SER A 238 -11.44 -9.18 19.67
CA SER A 238 -10.47 -9.67 18.69
C SER A 238 -10.87 -9.19 17.30
N LEU A 239 -9.90 -9.01 16.41
CA LEU A 239 -10.13 -8.54 15.04
C LEU A 239 -10.99 -9.50 14.20
N SER A 240 -10.96 -10.80 14.53
CA SER A 240 -11.75 -11.84 13.87
C SER A 240 -13.13 -12.06 14.50
N SER A 241 -13.43 -11.38 15.61
CA SER A 241 -14.68 -11.54 16.36
C SER A 241 -15.71 -10.47 15.96
N VAL A 242 -16.99 -10.82 16.08
CA VAL A 242 -18.10 -9.86 15.95
C VAL A 242 -18.04 -8.74 17.01
N GLU A 243 -17.39 -8.99 18.16
CA GLU A 243 -17.17 -7.99 19.21
C GLU A 243 -16.35 -6.79 18.73
N LYS A 244 -15.58 -6.92 17.63
CA LYS A 244 -14.92 -5.79 16.97
C LYS A 244 -15.91 -4.64 16.68
N SER A 245 -17.16 -4.98 16.36
CA SER A 245 -18.19 -4.02 15.96
C SER A 245 -19.06 -3.54 17.13
N ASN A 246 -18.78 -3.96 18.36
CA ASN A 246 -19.54 -3.54 19.54
C ASN A 246 -19.05 -2.14 19.99
N PRO A 247 -19.89 -1.08 19.96
CA PRO A 247 -19.47 0.28 20.30
C PRO A 247 -18.94 0.45 21.73
N ALA A 248 -19.25 -0.48 22.65
CA ALA A 248 -18.79 -0.42 24.04
C ALA A 248 -17.24 -0.44 24.18
N TRP A 249 -16.53 -0.96 23.18
CA TRP A 249 -15.06 -0.96 23.16
C TRP A 249 -14.45 0.38 22.73
N TRP A 250 -15.21 1.22 22.02
CA TRP A 250 -14.71 2.36 21.26
C TRP A 250 -15.10 3.66 21.97
N SER A 251 -14.21 4.13 22.86
CA SER A 251 -14.39 5.39 23.58
C SER A 251 -13.83 6.58 22.79
N GLY A 252 -14.02 7.80 23.32
CA GLY A 252 -13.56 9.02 22.67
C GLY A 252 -14.40 9.40 21.45
N GLN A 253 -13.89 10.36 20.68
CA GLN A 253 -14.57 10.88 19.50
C GLN A 253 -13.61 10.89 18.30
N PRO A 254 -13.76 9.95 17.35
CA PRO A 254 -12.93 9.95 16.15
C PRO A 254 -13.24 11.15 15.25
N ILE A 255 -12.22 11.61 14.52
CA ILE A 255 -12.25 12.86 13.75
C ILE A 255 -13.37 12.92 12.71
N TRP A 256 -13.80 11.78 12.16
CA TRP A 256 -14.95 11.75 11.25
C TRP A 256 -16.25 12.19 11.94
N LEU A 257 -16.47 11.82 13.21
CA LEU A 257 -17.61 12.31 13.99
C LEU A 257 -17.44 13.78 14.36
N THR A 258 -16.22 14.19 14.74
CA THR A 258 -15.91 15.60 15.01
C THR A 258 -16.22 16.50 13.80
N ALA A 259 -15.89 16.05 12.59
CA ALA A 259 -16.21 16.73 11.33
C ALA A 259 -17.72 16.75 11.07
N MET A 260 -18.41 15.62 11.27
CA MET A 260 -19.86 15.49 11.06
C MET A 260 -20.68 16.36 12.01
N TYR A 261 -20.31 16.45 13.29
CA TYR A 261 -20.97 17.33 14.25
C TYR A 261 -20.78 18.82 13.93
N GLN A 262 -19.79 19.15 13.09
CA GLN A 262 -19.53 20.51 12.60
C GLN A 262 -20.01 20.73 11.15
N GLY A 263 -20.87 19.84 10.64
CA GLY A 263 -21.53 20.00 9.34
C GLY A 263 -20.71 19.54 8.13
N LEU A 264 -19.56 18.88 8.33
CA LEU A 264 -18.74 18.32 7.26
C LEU A 264 -19.04 16.82 7.07
N LYS A 265 -19.00 16.34 5.82
CA LYS A 265 -19.16 14.90 5.53
C LYS A 265 -17.82 14.17 5.60
N ALA A 266 -17.85 12.90 6.00
CA ALA A 266 -16.66 12.06 6.11
C ALA A 266 -16.82 10.73 5.35
N ALA A 267 -15.78 10.29 4.65
CA ALA A 267 -15.77 9.01 3.95
C ALA A 267 -14.56 8.15 4.30
N CYS A 268 -14.80 6.94 4.80
CA CYS A 268 -13.74 6.05 5.26
C CYS A 268 -13.64 4.80 4.38
N TYR A 269 -12.58 4.71 3.58
CA TYR A 269 -12.21 3.47 2.89
C TYR A 269 -11.28 2.65 3.78
N TYR A 270 -11.90 1.99 4.75
CA TYR A 270 -11.25 1.30 5.86
C TYR A 270 -10.52 2.24 6.82
N TRP A 271 -10.73 1.99 8.10
CA TRP A 271 -10.01 2.52 9.24
C TRP A 271 -10.53 1.81 10.49
N PRO A 272 -9.69 1.39 11.46
CA PRO A 272 -10.17 0.86 12.73
C PRO A 272 -11.19 1.78 13.41
N GLY A 273 -12.42 1.28 13.59
CA GLY A 273 -13.54 2.02 14.20
C GLY A 273 -14.48 2.71 13.19
N SER A 274 -14.10 2.82 11.91
CA SER A 274 -14.95 3.45 10.89
C SER A 274 -16.17 2.60 10.50
N ASP A 275 -16.10 1.28 10.67
CA ASP A 275 -17.19 0.33 10.49
C ASP A 275 -17.93 0.02 11.81
N VAL A 276 -17.86 0.92 12.79
CA VAL A 276 -18.50 0.83 14.10
C VAL A 276 -19.35 2.07 14.39
N ALA A 277 -20.52 1.89 14.98
CA ALA A 277 -21.43 2.96 15.38
C ALA A 277 -20.96 3.67 16.67
N VAL A 278 -19.78 4.28 16.63
CA VAL A 278 -19.22 5.03 17.76
C VAL A 278 -20.15 6.19 18.10
N ASN A 279 -20.51 6.33 19.38
CA ASN A 279 -21.51 7.30 19.83
C ASN A 279 -22.84 7.23 19.04
N GLY A 280 -23.22 6.04 18.60
CA GLY A 280 -24.43 5.79 17.81
C GLY A 280 -24.36 6.21 16.35
N SER A 281 -23.19 6.59 15.82
CA SER A 281 -23.03 7.14 14.47
C SER A 281 -21.89 6.48 13.69
N PHE A 282 -22.06 6.33 12.38
CA PHE A 282 -21.02 5.94 11.43
C PHE A 282 -20.49 7.17 10.67
N PRO A 283 -19.32 7.10 10.00
CA PRO A 283 -18.97 8.06 8.95
C PRO A 283 -20.10 8.17 7.91
N THR A 284 -20.21 9.33 7.24
CA THR A 284 -21.23 9.55 6.20
C THR A 284 -21.18 8.48 5.10
N ILE A 285 -19.98 8.06 4.74
CA ILE A 285 -19.74 6.93 3.83
C ILE A 285 -18.66 6.05 4.46
N TYR A 286 -18.87 4.74 4.52
CA TYR A 286 -17.85 3.81 5.01
C TYR A 286 -17.89 2.48 4.27
N ARG A 287 -16.85 1.67 4.46
CA ARG A 287 -16.75 0.30 3.94
C ARG A 287 -16.43 -0.67 5.06
N ASN A 288 -17.16 -1.78 5.11
CA ASN A 288 -16.81 -2.89 5.98
C ASN A 288 -15.47 -3.47 5.54
N TYR A 289 -14.57 -3.70 6.50
CA TYR A 289 -13.23 -4.20 6.21
C TYR A 289 -13.26 -5.55 5.46
N SER A 290 -12.48 -5.63 4.39
CA SER A 290 -12.20 -6.87 3.66
C SER A 290 -10.80 -6.81 3.06
N ASN A 291 -9.95 -7.76 3.44
CA ASN A 291 -8.57 -7.87 2.96
C ASN A 291 -8.47 -8.34 1.49
N SER A 292 -9.57 -8.77 0.89
CA SER A 292 -9.61 -9.23 -0.51
C SER A 292 -9.72 -8.10 -1.54
N VAL A 293 -9.96 -6.86 -1.11
CA VAL A 293 -10.17 -5.74 -2.03
C VAL A 293 -8.82 -5.15 -2.48
N PRO A 294 -8.50 -5.14 -3.79
CA PRO A 294 -7.26 -4.56 -4.31
C PRO A 294 -7.14 -3.07 -4.02
N TYR A 295 -5.92 -2.57 -3.84
CA TYR A 295 -5.64 -1.17 -3.49
C TYR A 295 -6.18 -0.19 -4.52
N GLU A 296 -6.04 -0.51 -5.80
CA GLU A 296 -6.50 0.32 -6.91
C GLU A 296 -8.02 0.52 -6.88
N ARG A 297 -8.79 -0.48 -6.43
CA ARG A 297 -10.25 -0.34 -6.23
C ARG A 297 -10.56 0.60 -5.07
N ARG A 298 -9.76 0.57 -4.00
CA ARG A 298 -9.89 1.50 -2.86
C ARG A 298 -9.64 2.95 -3.32
N ILE A 299 -8.54 3.16 -4.01
CA ILE A 299 -8.12 4.45 -4.57
C ILE A 299 -9.16 4.99 -5.56
N THR A 300 -9.60 4.16 -6.50
CA THR A 300 -10.62 4.55 -7.49
C THR A 300 -11.93 4.96 -6.82
N THR A 301 -12.36 4.24 -5.79
CA THR A 301 -13.58 4.60 -5.06
C THR A 301 -13.43 5.93 -4.32
N LEU A 302 -12.27 6.19 -3.71
CA LEU A 302 -12.00 7.48 -3.08
C LEU A 302 -12.05 8.63 -4.10
N LEU A 303 -11.45 8.43 -5.28
CA LEU A 303 -11.51 9.40 -6.39
C LEU A 303 -12.95 9.65 -6.86
N GLN A 304 -13.78 8.60 -6.92
CA GLN A 304 -15.22 8.73 -7.21
C GLN A 304 -15.97 9.52 -6.13
N TRP A 305 -15.60 9.37 -4.85
CA TRP A 305 -16.19 10.18 -3.79
C TRP A 305 -15.81 11.67 -3.92
N LEU A 306 -14.61 11.99 -4.38
CA LEU A 306 -14.20 13.36 -4.72
C LEU A 306 -14.97 13.94 -5.92
N ASP A 307 -15.49 13.08 -6.80
CA ASP A 307 -16.28 13.49 -7.97
C ASP A 307 -17.76 13.76 -7.66
N LEU A 308 -18.22 13.43 -6.44
CA LEU A 308 -19.58 13.66 -5.99
C LEU A 308 -19.97 15.16 -6.07
N PRO A 309 -21.27 15.46 -6.25
CA PRO A 309 -21.77 16.82 -6.11
C PRO A 309 -21.38 17.42 -4.77
N LYS A 310 -21.10 18.73 -4.72
CA LYS A 310 -20.66 19.44 -3.50
C LYS A 310 -21.54 19.14 -2.28
N ALA A 311 -22.86 19.02 -2.48
CA ALA A 311 -23.81 18.75 -1.41
C ALA A 311 -23.55 17.40 -0.71
N ASP A 312 -23.07 16.39 -1.43
CA ASP A 312 -22.86 15.02 -0.93
C ASP A 312 -21.39 14.69 -0.72
N ARG A 313 -20.49 15.51 -1.26
CA ARG A 313 -19.06 15.27 -1.25
C ARG A 313 -18.46 15.40 0.16
N PRO A 314 -17.70 14.39 0.64
CA PRO A 314 -16.96 14.47 1.89
C PRO A 314 -15.87 15.55 1.90
N SER A 315 -15.52 16.02 3.10
CA SER A 315 -14.37 16.90 3.35
C SER A 315 -13.23 16.17 4.07
N PHE A 316 -13.52 15.06 4.75
CA PHE A 316 -12.53 14.20 5.39
C PHE A 316 -12.58 12.79 4.80
N TYR A 317 -11.42 12.24 4.49
CA TYR A 317 -11.27 10.94 3.86
C TYR A 317 -10.25 10.10 4.61
N THR A 318 -10.52 8.80 4.75
CA THR A 318 -9.49 7.83 5.13
C THR A 318 -9.30 6.78 4.05
N ILE A 319 -8.07 6.31 3.92
CA ILE A 319 -7.74 5.12 3.13
C ILE A 319 -6.64 4.35 3.86
N TYR A 320 -6.79 3.03 3.87
CA TYR A 320 -5.88 2.10 4.54
C TYR A 320 -5.45 1.00 3.58
N VAL A 321 -4.17 0.62 3.65
CA VAL A 321 -3.59 -0.55 2.98
C VAL A 321 -2.80 -1.37 3.99
N GLU A 322 -2.90 -2.71 3.89
CA GLU A 322 -2.30 -3.67 4.83
C GLU A 322 -0.79 -3.88 4.61
N GLU A 323 -0.23 -3.37 3.52
CA GLU A 323 1.19 -3.45 3.22
C GLU A 323 1.91 -2.15 3.65
N PRO A 324 3.20 -2.21 4.05
CA PRO A 324 4.09 -3.37 4.03
C PRO A 324 4.03 -4.32 5.25
N ASP A 325 3.09 -4.14 6.20
CA ASP A 325 2.97 -4.96 7.42
C ASP A 325 2.87 -6.47 7.11
N SER A 326 2.00 -6.84 6.17
CA SER A 326 1.79 -8.25 5.79
C SER A 326 3.06 -8.92 5.26
N ALA A 327 3.79 -8.25 4.36
CA ALA A 327 5.08 -8.75 3.87
C ALA A 327 6.16 -8.77 4.96
N GLY A 328 6.16 -7.75 5.84
CA GLY A 328 7.07 -7.65 6.97
C GLY A 328 6.90 -8.79 7.96
N HIS A 329 5.67 -9.14 8.30
CA HIS A 329 5.35 -10.30 9.14
C HIS A 329 5.75 -11.62 8.49
N SER A 330 5.51 -11.77 7.18
CA SER A 330 5.76 -13.02 6.47
C SER A 330 7.25 -13.31 6.23
N SER A 331 8.07 -12.27 6.10
CA SER A 331 9.45 -12.42 5.59
C SER A 331 10.51 -11.58 6.29
N GLY A 332 10.14 -10.84 7.34
CA GLY A 332 11.04 -9.92 8.05
C GLY A 332 11.13 -8.54 7.37
N PRO A 333 11.55 -7.51 8.11
CA PRO A 333 11.55 -6.13 7.61
C PRO A 333 12.58 -5.85 6.51
N VAL A 334 13.58 -6.71 6.32
CA VAL A 334 14.60 -6.59 5.27
C VAL A 334 14.51 -7.83 4.38
N SER A 335 13.63 -7.78 3.39
CA SER A 335 13.36 -8.91 2.50
C SER A 335 12.94 -8.44 1.11
N ALA A 336 13.09 -9.31 0.11
CA ALA A 336 12.58 -9.03 -1.23
C ALA A 336 11.04 -8.88 -1.25
N GLY A 337 10.34 -9.55 -0.33
CA GLY A 337 8.89 -9.42 -0.16
C GLY A 337 8.50 -8.01 0.25
N VAL A 338 9.18 -7.45 1.25
CA VAL A 338 8.96 -6.07 1.71
C VAL A 338 9.28 -5.05 0.61
N ILE A 339 10.37 -5.22 -0.15
CA ILE A 339 10.68 -4.30 -1.26
C ILE A 339 9.55 -4.27 -2.30
N LYS A 340 8.99 -5.44 -2.67
CA LYS A 340 7.85 -5.51 -3.59
C LYS A 340 6.59 -4.87 -3.00
N ALA A 341 6.32 -5.10 -1.72
CA ALA A 341 5.20 -4.49 -1.02
C ALA A 341 5.31 -2.96 -0.96
N LEU A 342 6.50 -2.44 -0.64
CA LEU A 342 6.81 -1.01 -0.66
C LEU A 342 6.56 -0.40 -2.05
N GLN A 343 7.03 -1.04 -3.12
CA GLN A 343 6.76 -0.59 -4.49
C GLN A 343 5.26 -0.64 -4.82
N SER A 344 4.54 -1.66 -4.34
CA SER A 344 3.09 -1.77 -4.54
C SER A 344 2.32 -0.61 -3.89
N VAL A 345 2.64 -0.26 -2.64
CA VAL A 345 1.99 0.87 -1.96
C VAL A 345 2.43 2.23 -2.52
N ASP A 346 3.68 2.36 -2.99
CA ASP A 346 4.13 3.56 -3.72
C ASP A 346 3.35 3.74 -5.04
N ASN A 347 3.12 2.66 -5.78
CA ASN A 347 2.31 2.70 -7.01
C ASN A 347 0.84 3.03 -6.71
N ALA A 348 0.25 2.48 -5.65
CA ALA A 348 -1.11 2.81 -5.23
C ALA A 348 -1.23 4.29 -4.82
N PHE A 349 -0.24 4.83 -4.12
CA PHE A 349 -0.16 6.24 -3.81
C PHE A 349 0.03 7.11 -5.07
N GLY A 350 0.89 6.68 -6.01
CA GLY A 350 1.04 7.32 -7.32
C GLY A 350 -0.28 7.39 -8.09
N MET A 351 -1.05 6.30 -8.12
CA MET A 351 -2.38 6.26 -8.74
C MET A 351 -3.33 7.29 -8.11
N LEU A 352 -3.30 7.48 -6.79
CA LEU A 352 -4.07 8.54 -6.13
C LEU A 352 -3.63 9.91 -6.61
N MET A 353 -2.32 10.19 -6.62
CA MET A 353 -1.80 11.51 -7.01
C MET A 353 -2.08 11.85 -8.48
N GLU A 354 -1.96 10.88 -9.41
CA GLU A 354 -2.36 11.06 -10.81
C GLU A 354 -3.87 11.32 -10.92
N GLY A 355 -4.69 10.56 -10.18
CA GLY A 355 -6.13 10.75 -10.15
C GLY A 355 -6.57 12.11 -9.59
N LEU A 356 -5.85 12.62 -8.58
CA LEU A 356 -6.02 13.99 -8.05
C LEU A 356 -5.57 15.02 -9.08
N LYS A 357 -4.44 14.79 -9.76
CA LYS A 357 -3.93 15.68 -10.79
C LYS A 357 -4.93 15.82 -11.94
N GLN A 358 -5.46 14.72 -12.43
CA GLN A 358 -6.47 14.69 -13.49
C GLN A 358 -7.72 15.53 -13.15
N ARG A 359 -8.04 15.65 -11.85
CA ARG A 359 -9.17 16.43 -11.32
C ARG A 359 -8.80 17.87 -10.91
N ASN A 360 -7.56 18.30 -11.13
CA ASN A 360 -7.00 19.56 -10.64
C ASN A 360 -7.08 19.70 -9.11
N LEU A 361 -6.92 18.59 -8.37
CA LEU A 361 -7.01 18.54 -6.91
C LEU A 361 -5.65 18.32 -6.21
N HIS A 362 -4.61 17.96 -6.95
CA HIS A 362 -3.28 17.66 -6.40
C HIS A 362 -2.62 18.81 -5.63
N ASN A 363 -2.95 20.08 -5.94
CA ASN A 363 -2.54 21.28 -5.20
C ASN A 363 -3.68 21.92 -4.38
N CYS A 364 -4.80 21.20 -4.21
CA CYS A 364 -5.94 21.61 -3.39
C CYS A 364 -6.06 20.74 -2.13
N VAL A 365 -5.92 19.43 -2.27
CA VAL A 365 -6.10 18.45 -1.19
C VAL A 365 -4.96 18.55 -0.18
N ASN A 366 -5.31 18.49 1.10
CA ASN A 366 -4.34 18.23 2.17
C ASN A 366 -4.21 16.73 2.38
N ILE A 367 -3.06 16.15 2.00
CA ILE A 367 -2.82 14.71 2.17
C ILE A 367 -1.83 14.45 3.31
N ILE A 368 -2.19 13.52 4.19
CA ILE A 368 -1.35 13.03 5.27
C ILE A 368 -1.11 11.54 5.00
N VAL A 369 0.13 11.20 4.62
CA VAL A 369 0.59 9.81 4.50
C VAL A 369 1.32 9.43 5.78
N LEU A 370 0.88 8.35 6.42
CA LEU A 370 1.43 7.90 7.70
C LEU A 370 1.38 6.38 7.84
N ALA A 371 1.89 5.90 8.98
CA ALA A 371 1.76 4.53 9.44
C ALA A 371 1.42 4.53 10.92
N ASP A 372 0.89 3.41 11.38
CA ASP A 372 0.53 3.12 12.76
C ASP A 372 1.71 2.65 13.60
N HIS A 373 2.63 1.86 13.03
CA HIS A 373 3.85 1.40 13.67
C HIS A 373 4.96 1.05 12.66
N GLY A 374 6.11 0.64 13.20
CA GLY A 374 7.19 0.04 12.41
C GLY A 374 7.12 -1.48 12.39
N MET A 375 8.24 -2.11 12.03
CA MET A 375 8.39 -3.56 11.95
C MET A 375 9.80 -3.96 12.43
N ASP A 376 9.92 -5.12 13.06
CA ASP A 376 11.23 -5.63 13.52
C ASP A 376 11.36 -7.15 13.33
N GLN A 377 12.62 -7.62 13.28
CA GLN A 377 12.95 -9.01 13.04
C GLN A 377 12.88 -9.82 14.34
N THR A 378 12.01 -10.83 14.36
CA THR A 378 11.98 -11.84 15.43
C THR A 378 13.04 -12.93 15.19
N SER A 379 13.43 -13.64 16.24
CA SER A 379 14.29 -14.83 16.15
C SER A 379 13.82 -15.84 17.20
N CYS A 380 13.81 -17.13 16.86
CA CYS A 380 13.50 -18.20 17.81
C CYS A 380 14.51 -18.27 18.97
N ASP A 381 15.73 -17.77 18.75
CA ASP A 381 16.77 -17.67 19.79
C ASP A 381 16.58 -16.46 20.72
N ARG A 382 15.61 -15.58 20.42
CA ARG A 382 15.27 -14.38 21.20
C ARG A 382 13.82 -14.46 21.66
N VAL A 383 13.46 -15.59 22.27
CA VAL A 383 12.13 -15.86 22.81
C VAL A 383 12.29 -16.31 24.25
N GLU A 384 11.56 -15.65 25.15
CA GLU A 384 11.45 -16.08 26.55
C GLU A 384 10.22 -16.95 26.73
N TYR A 385 10.36 -18.07 27.44
CA TYR A 385 9.27 -19.00 27.71
C TYR A 385 8.91 -18.96 29.20
N MET A 386 7.63 -18.75 29.50
CA MET A 386 7.17 -18.72 30.90
C MET A 386 7.40 -20.04 31.65
N THR A 387 7.54 -21.16 30.92
CA THR A 387 7.85 -22.47 31.50
C THR A 387 9.23 -22.53 32.16
N ASP A 388 10.14 -21.63 31.79
CA ASP A 388 11.49 -21.59 32.35
C ASP A 388 11.50 -20.93 33.74
N TYR A 389 10.45 -20.14 34.04
CA TYR A 389 10.31 -19.39 35.28
C TYR A 389 9.25 -19.97 36.23
N PHE A 390 8.32 -20.75 35.70
CA PHE A 390 7.21 -21.31 36.46
C PHE A 390 7.09 -22.82 36.26
N PRO A 391 7.04 -23.62 37.34
CA PRO A 391 6.84 -25.07 37.23
C PRO A 391 5.46 -25.44 36.65
N LYS A 392 4.49 -24.51 36.70
CA LYS A 392 3.15 -24.68 36.12
C LYS A 392 2.57 -23.34 35.67
N ILE A 393 2.06 -23.29 34.45
CA ILE A 393 1.40 -22.10 33.87
C ILE A 393 -0.11 -22.15 34.13
N ASN A 394 -0.55 -21.58 35.24
CA ASN A 394 -1.96 -21.48 35.65
C ASN A 394 -2.64 -20.18 35.20
N PHE A 395 -1.96 -19.30 34.46
CA PHE A 395 -2.48 -18.03 33.95
C PHE A 395 -2.66 -18.02 32.43
N TYR A 396 -3.45 -17.09 31.92
CA TYR A 396 -3.54 -16.76 30.50
C TYR A 396 -2.54 -15.65 30.17
N MET A 397 -1.89 -15.75 29.00
CA MET A 397 -0.92 -14.77 28.54
C MET A 397 -1.27 -14.31 27.13
N TYR A 398 -1.46 -13.00 26.96
CA TYR A 398 -1.35 -12.36 25.65
C TYR A 398 0.14 -12.36 25.30
N GLN A 399 0.52 -13.10 24.26
CA GLN A 399 1.93 -13.30 23.88
C GLN A 399 2.43 -12.20 22.92
N GLY A 400 3.73 -12.21 22.65
CA GLY A 400 4.39 -11.29 21.73
C GLY A 400 5.24 -10.23 22.44
N PRO A 401 5.61 -9.14 21.74
CA PRO A 401 6.56 -8.13 22.25
C PRO A 401 5.95 -7.16 23.29
N ALA A 402 4.63 -7.18 23.47
CA ALA A 402 3.93 -6.40 24.51
C ALA A 402 3.03 -7.33 25.33
N PRO A 403 3.60 -8.33 26.03
CA PRO A 403 2.82 -9.37 26.64
C PRO A 403 2.07 -8.87 27.88
N ARG A 404 0.93 -9.50 28.17
CA ARG A 404 0.13 -9.25 29.38
C ARG A 404 -0.30 -10.58 29.98
N ILE A 405 -0.30 -10.68 31.30
CA ILE A 405 -0.74 -11.87 32.02
C ILE A 405 -2.04 -11.55 32.78
N ARG A 406 -2.97 -12.50 32.79
CA ARG A 406 -4.19 -12.47 33.62
C ARG A 406 -4.55 -13.87 34.08
N THR A 407 -5.47 -13.99 35.04
CA THR A 407 -6.06 -15.30 35.40
C THR A 407 -6.69 -16.00 34.18
N ARG A 408 -6.70 -17.34 34.19
CA ARG A 408 -7.50 -18.14 33.25
C ARG A 408 -8.99 -18.11 33.60
N ASN A 409 -9.32 -18.04 34.89
CA ASN A 409 -10.69 -18.11 35.38
C ASN A 409 -11.32 -16.71 35.42
N ILE A 410 -11.94 -16.33 34.31
CA ILE A 410 -12.57 -15.03 34.10
C ILE A 410 -14.10 -15.15 34.04
N PRO A 411 -14.87 -14.19 34.59
CA PRO A 411 -14.41 -12.98 35.30
C PRO A 411 -14.02 -13.21 36.79
N GLN A 412 -14.29 -14.40 37.34
CA GLN A 412 -14.34 -14.67 38.79
C GLN A 412 -13.06 -14.27 39.54
N ASP A 413 -11.90 -14.64 39.00
CA ASP A 413 -10.63 -14.42 39.68
C ASP A 413 -9.89 -13.19 39.14
N PHE A 414 -10.53 -12.35 38.32
CA PHE A 414 -9.84 -11.28 37.61
C PHE A 414 -9.14 -10.29 38.56
N PHE A 415 -9.79 -9.94 39.67
CA PHE A 415 -9.25 -9.02 40.67
C PHE A 415 -8.56 -9.72 41.85
N THR A 416 -8.83 -11.01 42.09
CA THR A 416 -8.21 -11.79 43.19
C THR A 416 -6.93 -12.50 42.75
N PHE A 417 -6.63 -12.53 41.44
CA PHE A 417 -5.38 -13.06 40.90
C PHE A 417 -4.17 -12.27 41.41
N ASN A 418 -3.26 -12.95 42.09
CA ASN A 418 -2.07 -12.38 42.72
C ASN A 418 -1.01 -11.98 41.67
N SER A 419 -1.21 -10.82 41.05
CA SER A 419 -0.33 -10.31 40.00
C SER A 419 1.05 -9.94 40.55
N GLU A 420 1.12 -9.46 41.80
CA GLU A 420 2.37 -9.13 42.49
C GLU A 420 3.28 -10.34 42.68
N GLU A 421 2.72 -11.52 42.93
CA GLU A 421 3.49 -12.78 43.00
C GLU A 421 4.10 -13.15 41.65
N ILE A 422 3.32 -13.06 40.57
CA ILE A 422 3.83 -13.31 39.20
C ILE A 422 4.98 -12.35 38.87
N VAL A 423 4.80 -11.05 39.13
CA VAL A 423 5.84 -10.03 38.90
C VAL A 423 7.08 -10.30 39.73
N ARG A 424 6.93 -10.62 41.01
CA ARG A 424 8.04 -10.92 41.92
C ARG A 424 8.85 -12.13 41.46
N ASN A 425 8.18 -13.21 41.05
CA ASN A 425 8.84 -14.42 40.58
C ASN A 425 9.62 -14.17 39.28
N LEU A 426 9.11 -13.31 38.39
CA LEU A 426 9.82 -12.93 37.17
C LEU A 426 10.97 -11.92 37.40
N SER A 427 10.94 -11.15 38.50
CA SER A 427 11.91 -10.07 38.73
C SER A 427 13.27 -10.53 39.28
N VAL A 428 13.33 -11.72 39.89
CA VAL A 428 14.50 -12.19 40.66
C VAL A 428 14.99 -13.57 40.20
N SER A 429 14.54 -14.05 39.04
CA SER A 429 14.97 -15.36 38.54
C SER A 429 16.44 -15.28 38.09
N PRO A 430 17.36 -16.04 38.74
CA PRO A 430 18.76 -16.06 38.31
C PRO A 430 18.86 -16.78 36.96
N PHE A 431 19.52 -16.13 36.00
CA PHE A 431 19.92 -16.73 34.73
C PHE A 431 20.86 -17.92 34.92
#